data_AF-A0A942RQQ1-F1
#
_entry.id   AF-A0A942RQQ1-F1
#
_cell.length_a   1.000
_cell.length_b   1.000
_cell.length_c   1.000
_cell.angle_alpha   90.00
_cell.angle_beta   90.00
_cell.angle_gamma   90.00
#
_symmetry.space_group_name_H-M   'P 1'
#
loop_
_entity.id
_entity.type
_entity.pdbx_description
1 polymer ?
#
loop_
_entity_poly.entity_id
_entity_poly.type
_entity_poly.pdbx_seq_one_letter_code
_entity_poly.pdbx_strand_id
1 'polypeptide(L)'
;KKNVSETVLTSNEYEVLTSLNCDRAIYAIYADGPQKGQKQLICKKSTKCPVHHRQYVSSLPKEEKTEEVLAIESKERRDRKEEIIDVNVGEIVRRMVLAEAAKKFDAEHTIFNHPEKADDYLYQLTNLLWKFQCYFSTDNAVIICRAMGLKKIGQNSYTDDDPIKNLTADERSRLLWLIIHTPKARLYENGNWKSQAEIKQIAEDFEVDYRQIDAFQRLLYAQDKHEKHAKEFHNYLVKVEAGDAGVEIPRVYSPDYKPKESK
;
A
#
# COMPACT_ATOMS: atom_id res chain seq x y z
N LYS A 1 27.64 35.66 -28.56
CA LYS A 1 27.57 34.27 -29.07
C LYS A 1 26.46 33.56 -28.28
N LYS A 2 25.33 33.22 -28.91
CA LYS A 2 24.24 32.51 -28.22
C LYS A 2 24.71 31.10 -27.89
N ASN A 3 24.64 30.71 -26.63
CA ASN A 3 24.85 29.32 -26.18
C ASN A 3 23.84 28.44 -26.92
N VAL A 4 24.32 27.66 -27.88
CA VAL A 4 23.55 26.56 -28.46
C VAL A 4 23.57 25.46 -27.41
N SER A 5 22.45 25.22 -26.72
CA SER A 5 22.35 24.09 -25.81
C SER A 5 22.45 22.81 -26.63
N GLU A 6 23.55 22.08 -26.49
CA GLU A 6 23.72 20.76 -27.10
C GLU A 6 22.85 19.77 -26.33
N THR A 7 21.60 19.58 -26.78
CA THR A 7 20.75 18.51 -26.27
C THR A 7 21.11 17.21 -26.96
N VAL A 8 21.72 16.28 -26.22
CA VAL A 8 21.94 14.90 -26.67
C VAL A 8 20.58 14.18 -26.64
N LEU A 9 20.21 13.55 -27.76
CA LEU A 9 18.97 12.79 -27.89
C LEU A 9 19.29 11.31 -27.99
N THR A 10 18.54 10.48 -27.30
CA THR A 10 18.58 9.02 -27.43
C THR A 10 17.66 8.58 -28.58
N SER A 11 17.93 7.41 -29.17
CA SER A 11 17.18 6.87 -30.32
C SER A 11 15.67 6.74 -30.09
N ASN A 12 15.23 6.71 -28.82
CA ASN A 12 13.83 6.64 -28.44
C ASN A 12 13.12 8.00 -28.41
N GLU A 13 13.82 9.12 -28.62
CA GLU A 13 13.28 10.48 -28.45
C GLU A 13 12.95 11.19 -29.77
N TYR A 14 13.27 10.56 -30.91
CA TYR A 14 13.07 11.12 -32.24
C TYR A 14 12.78 10.04 -33.27
N GLU A 15 12.25 10.46 -34.42
CA GLU A 15 12.12 9.63 -35.62
C GLU A 15 13.01 10.20 -36.73
N VAL A 16 13.70 9.32 -37.45
CA VAL A 16 14.59 9.69 -38.57
C VAL A 16 13.76 9.89 -39.82
N LEU A 17 13.91 11.04 -40.47
CA LEU A 17 13.17 11.38 -41.69
C LEU A 17 14.06 11.25 -42.92
N THR A 18 13.47 10.75 -44.01
CA THR A 18 14.12 10.62 -45.33
C THR A 18 13.76 11.76 -46.28
N SER A 19 12.77 12.60 -45.94
CA SER A 19 12.35 13.76 -46.74
C SER A 19 11.82 14.90 -45.87
N LEU A 20 11.77 16.12 -46.43
CA LEU A 20 11.40 17.37 -45.75
C LEU A 20 9.88 17.59 -45.61
N ASN A 21 9.08 16.53 -45.68
CA ASN A 21 7.61 16.62 -45.69
C ASN A 21 6.99 16.83 -44.29
N CYS A 22 7.79 17.29 -43.32
CA CYS A 22 7.38 17.54 -41.94
C CYS A 22 7.72 18.97 -41.56
N ASP A 23 6.70 19.76 -41.23
CA ASP A 23 6.80 21.14 -40.76
C ASP A 23 7.56 21.29 -39.43
N ARG A 24 7.65 20.20 -38.66
CA ARG A 24 8.36 20.13 -37.38
C ARG A 24 9.71 19.41 -37.46
N ALA A 25 10.22 19.17 -38.68
CA ALA A 25 11.53 18.56 -38.87
C ALA A 25 12.66 19.52 -38.47
N ILE A 26 13.69 18.98 -37.85
CA ILE A 26 14.93 19.69 -37.54
C ILE A 26 16.13 18.84 -37.93
N TYR A 27 17.26 19.48 -38.21
CA TYR A 27 18.51 18.78 -38.42
C TYR A 27 19.19 18.50 -37.08
N ALA A 28 19.63 17.24 -36.90
CA ALA A 28 20.51 16.80 -35.82
C ALA A 28 21.83 16.27 -36.40
N ILE A 29 22.83 16.10 -35.55
CA ILE A 29 24.15 15.57 -35.92
C ILE A 29 24.42 14.35 -35.03
N TYR A 30 24.88 13.25 -35.61
CA TYR A 30 25.31 12.08 -34.82
C TYR A 30 26.54 12.45 -33.97
N ALA A 31 26.43 12.25 -32.66
CA ALA A 31 27.50 12.57 -31.71
C ALA A 31 28.56 11.46 -31.61
N ASP A 32 28.18 10.22 -31.91
CA ASP A 32 28.99 9.01 -31.77
C ASP A 32 28.71 7.99 -32.89
N GLY A 33 29.49 6.90 -32.92
CA GLY A 33 29.35 5.81 -33.89
C GLY A 33 29.90 6.08 -35.31
N PRO A 34 29.66 5.15 -36.25
CA PRO A 34 30.21 5.21 -37.62
C PRO A 34 29.73 6.41 -38.44
N GLN A 35 28.63 7.04 -38.03
CA GLN A 35 28.00 8.18 -38.71
C GLN A 35 28.32 9.52 -38.02
N LYS A 36 29.24 9.55 -37.04
CA LYS A 36 29.58 10.74 -36.27
C LYS A 36 29.86 11.94 -37.18
N GLY A 37 29.21 13.07 -36.87
CA GLY A 37 29.34 14.32 -37.63
C GLY A 37 28.42 14.44 -38.84
N GLN A 38 27.74 13.37 -39.27
CA GLN A 38 26.76 13.45 -40.35
C GLN A 38 25.46 14.11 -39.87
N LYS A 39 24.87 14.94 -40.73
CA LYS A 39 23.57 15.58 -40.49
C LYS A 39 22.44 14.60 -40.83
N GLN A 40 21.47 14.49 -39.93
CA GLN A 40 20.26 13.71 -40.12
C GLN A 40 19.03 14.58 -39.88
N LEU A 41 18.03 14.48 -40.76
CA LEU A 41 16.74 15.11 -40.53
C LEU A 41 15.94 14.25 -39.55
N ILE A 42 15.41 14.87 -38.48
CA ILE A 42 14.66 14.17 -37.44
C ILE A 42 13.38 14.91 -37.04
N CYS A 43 12.41 14.19 -36.48
CA CYS A 43 11.25 14.74 -35.80
C CYS A 43 11.26 14.32 -34.33
N LYS A 44 11.39 15.27 -33.39
CA LYS A 44 11.41 14.98 -31.94
C LYS A 44 10.02 14.59 -31.42
N LYS A 45 9.93 13.59 -30.55
CA LYS A 45 8.68 13.21 -29.86
C LYS A 45 8.04 14.37 -29.10
N SER A 46 8.86 15.21 -28.48
CA SER A 46 8.42 16.40 -27.74
C SER A 46 7.64 17.41 -28.59
N THR A 47 7.84 17.40 -29.91
CA THR A 47 7.09 18.27 -30.83
C THR A 47 5.65 17.83 -31.03
N LYS A 48 5.25 16.63 -30.57
CA LYS A 48 3.89 16.07 -30.76
C LYS A 48 3.40 16.20 -32.20
N CYS A 49 4.28 15.95 -33.18
CA CYS A 49 3.94 16.03 -34.60
C CYS A 49 2.80 15.05 -34.93
N PRO A 50 1.67 15.51 -35.50
CA PRO A 50 0.52 14.64 -35.80
C PRO A 50 0.75 13.67 -36.97
N VAL A 51 1.89 13.77 -37.66
CA VAL A 51 2.30 12.87 -38.76
C VAL A 51 3.14 11.72 -38.22
N HIS A 52 4.15 12.03 -37.39
CA HIS A 52 5.18 11.09 -36.92
C HIS A 52 4.93 10.58 -35.49
N HIS A 53 4.34 11.43 -34.65
CA HIS A 53 4.11 11.17 -33.22
C HIS A 53 2.61 11.27 -32.90
N ARG A 54 1.76 10.61 -33.72
CA ARG A 54 0.33 10.48 -33.41
C ARG A 54 0.18 9.88 -32.03
N GLN A 55 -0.42 10.63 -31.12
CA GLN A 55 -0.95 10.03 -29.90
C GLN A 55 -1.98 9.00 -30.34
N TYR A 56 -1.79 7.75 -29.93
CA TYR A 56 -2.76 6.69 -30.11
C TYR A 56 -4.11 7.17 -29.57
N VAL A 57 -5.02 7.58 -30.46
CA VAL A 57 -6.43 7.72 -30.11
C VAL A 57 -6.98 6.31 -30.23
N SER A 58 -7.12 5.63 -29.08
CA SER A 58 -7.75 4.32 -29.01
C SER A 58 -9.16 4.42 -29.58
N SER A 59 -9.31 4.05 -30.85
CA SER A 59 -10.57 3.99 -31.57
C SER A 59 -10.99 2.53 -31.62
N LEU A 60 -11.21 1.95 -30.44
CA LEU A 60 -12.01 0.74 -30.35
C LEU A 60 -13.47 1.14 -30.59
N PRO A 61 -14.24 0.38 -31.38
CA PRO A 61 -15.68 0.56 -31.49
C PRO A 61 -16.28 0.59 -30.09
N LYS A 62 -17.01 1.66 -29.76
CA LYS A 62 -17.82 1.71 -28.54
C LYS A 62 -19.00 0.78 -28.81
N GLU A 63 -18.95 -0.45 -28.31
CA GLU A 63 -20.16 -1.27 -28.22
C GLU A 63 -21.22 -0.48 -27.44
N GLU A 64 -22.41 -0.35 -28.02
CA GLU A 64 -23.56 0.20 -27.30
C GLU A 64 -23.91 -0.78 -26.18
N LYS A 65 -23.46 -0.45 -24.98
CA LYS A 65 -23.86 -1.15 -23.76
C LYS A 65 -25.28 -0.73 -23.42
N THR A 66 -26.10 -1.69 -23.01
CA THR A 66 -27.44 -1.39 -22.48
C THR A 66 -27.32 -0.52 -21.22
N GLU A 67 -28.37 0.26 -20.92
CA GLU A 67 -28.41 1.08 -19.70
C GLU A 67 -28.19 0.24 -18.43
N GLU A 68 -28.66 -1.01 -18.44
CA GLU A 68 -28.47 -1.98 -17.36
C GLU A 68 -26.98 -2.32 -17.16
N VAL A 69 -26.25 -2.61 -18.24
CA VAL A 69 -24.80 -2.88 -18.18
C VAL A 69 -24.05 -1.65 -17.70
N LEU A 70 -24.43 -0.45 -18.15
CA LEU A 70 -23.82 0.80 -17.68
C LEU A 70 -24.07 1.06 -16.20
N ALA A 71 -25.28 0.73 -15.70
CA ALA A 71 -25.62 0.85 -14.29
C ALA A 71 -24.81 -0.13 -13.42
N ILE A 72 -24.65 -1.38 -13.88
CA ILE A 72 -23.81 -2.39 -13.22
C ILE A 72 -22.35 -1.93 -13.17
N GLU A 73 -21.76 -1.53 -14.30
CA GLU A 73 -20.37 -1.05 -14.35
C GLU A 73 -20.14 0.18 -13.48
N SER A 74 -21.12 1.10 -13.42
CA SER A 74 -21.06 2.27 -12.56
C SER A 74 -21.09 1.89 -11.07
N LYS A 75 -21.92 0.90 -10.69
CA LYS A 75 -21.96 0.36 -9.33
C LYS A 75 -20.62 -0.31 -8.98
N GLU A 76 -20.11 -1.21 -9.81
CA GLU A 76 -18.84 -1.90 -9.57
C GLU A 76 -17.67 -0.92 -9.40
N ARG A 77 -17.65 0.18 -10.19
CA ARG A 77 -16.64 1.23 -10.03
C ARG A 77 -16.74 1.95 -8.69
N ARG A 78 -17.96 2.16 -8.17
CA ARG A 78 -18.17 2.79 -6.86
C ARG A 78 -17.80 1.84 -5.73
N ASP A 79 -18.22 0.57 -5.82
CA ASP A 79 -17.86 -0.49 -4.88
C ASP A 79 -16.34 -0.67 -4.80
N ARG A 80 -15.65 -0.65 -5.93
CA ARG A 80 -14.18 -0.73 -5.96
C ARG A 80 -13.48 0.45 -5.28
N LYS A 81 -14.05 1.66 -5.38
CA LYS A 81 -13.50 2.83 -4.66
C LYS A 81 -13.68 2.69 -3.16
N GLU A 82 -14.83 2.17 -2.74
CA GLU A 82 -15.11 1.88 -1.33
C GLU A 82 -14.16 0.82 -0.78
N GLU A 83 -13.95 -0.27 -1.53
CA GLU A 83 -13.01 -1.34 -1.20
C GLU A 83 -11.58 -0.81 -1.05
N ILE A 84 -11.11 0.06 -1.95
CA ILE A 84 -9.77 0.66 -1.86
C ILE A 84 -9.60 1.51 -0.59
N ILE A 85 -10.64 2.25 -0.17
CA ILE A 85 -10.61 2.99 1.09
C ILE A 85 -10.47 2.01 2.25
N ASP A 86 -11.37 1.02 2.33
CA ASP A 86 -11.38 0.04 3.41
C ASP A 86 -10.07 -0.72 3.53
N VAL A 87 -9.43 -1.05 2.41
CA VAL A 87 -8.13 -1.72 2.37
C VAL A 87 -7.02 -0.83 2.93
N ASN A 88 -6.92 0.39 2.43
CA ASN A 88 -5.84 1.29 2.82
C ASN A 88 -5.95 1.72 4.29
N VAL A 89 -7.17 2.03 4.73
CA VAL A 89 -7.46 2.35 6.13
C VAL A 89 -7.24 1.12 6.99
N GLY A 90 -7.81 -0.03 6.62
CA GLY A 90 -7.73 -1.26 7.39
C GLY A 90 -6.29 -1.70 7.68
N GLU A 91 -5.37 -1.59 6.71
CA GLU A 91 -3.96 -1.91 6.95
C GLU A 91 -3.25 -0.91 7.88
N ILE A 92 -3.67 0.36 7.92
CA ILE A 92 -3.17 1.32 8.91
C ILE A 92 -3.72 0.99 10.30
N VAL A 93 -5.04 0.76 10.39
CA VAL A 93 -5.73 0.37 11.63
C VAL A 93 -5.10 -0.88 12.21
N ARG A 94 -4.87 -1.91 11.38
CA ARG A 94 -4.21 -3.15 11.79
C ARG A 94 -2.86 -2.90 12.43
N ARG A 95 -2.03 -2.07 11.82
CA ARG A 95 -0.69 -1.74 12.36
C ARG A 95 -0.79 -1.04 13.71
N MET A 96 -1.75 -0.13 13.87
CA MET A 96 -1.95 0.59 15.13
C MET A 96 -2.49 -0.33 16.23
N VAL A 97 -3.49 -1.16 15.92
CA VAL A 97 -4.05 -2.13 16.86
C VAL A 97 -2.97 -3.10 17.33
N LEU A 98 -2.19 -3.67 16.41
CA LEU A 98 -1.07 -4.56 16.78
C LEU A 98 -0.03 -3.83 17.64
N ALA A 99 0.29 -2.57 17.33
CA ALA A 99 1.25 -1.80 18.11
C ALA A 99 0.75 -1.49 19.53
N GLU A 100 -0.52 -1.10 19.69
CA GLU A 100 -1.11 -0.83 21.01
C GLU A 100 -1.31 -2.13 21.82
N ALA A 101 -1.79 -3.19 21.18
CA ALA A 101 -1.93 -4.51 21.81
C ALA A 101 -0.57 -5.05 22.29
N ALA A 102 0.49 -4.89 21.48
CA ALA A 102 1.84 -5.28 21.87
C ALA A 102 2.36 -4.50 23.09
N LYS A 103 1.97 -3.24 23.29
CA LYS A 103 2.37 -2.49 24.51
C LYS A 103 1.70 -3.03 25.76
N LYS A 104 0.46 -3.49 25.64
CA LYS A 104 -0.32 -4.10 26.72
C LYS A 104 0.03 -5.57 26.96
N PHE A 105 0.82 -6.16 26.08
CA PHE A 105 1.36 -7.50 26.27
C PHE A 105 2.34 -7.49 27.44
N ASP A 106 1.93 -8.10 28.56
CA ASP A 106 2.72 -8.17 29.78
C ASP A 106 3.85 -9.20 29.67
N ALA A 107 5.06 -8.76 29.98
CA ALA A 107 6.26 -9.58 30.01
C ALA A 107 6.35 -10.50 31.24
N GLU A 108 5.77 -10.13 32.39
CA GLU A 108 5.80 -10.95 33.61
C GLU A 108 4.88 -12.18 33.49
N HIS A 109 3.71 -12.00 32.88
CA HIS A 109 2.79 -13.07 32.48
C HIS A 109 3.06 -13.61 31.07
N THR A 110 4.30 -13.47 30.59
CA THR A 110 4.69 -14.00 29.29
C THR A 110 4.24 -15.43 29.12
N ILE A 111 3.86 -15.78 27.91
CA ILE A 111 3.47 -17.12 27.48
C ILE A 111 4.46 -18.24 27.86
N PHE A 112 5.76 -17.93 27.95
CA PHE A 112 6.78 -18.87 28.45
C PHE A 112 6.58 -19.22 29.93
N ASN A 113 5.94 -18.34 30.69
CA ASN A 113 5.53 -18.52 32.08
C ASN A 113 4.05 -18.92 32.21
N HIS A 114 3.28 -19.01 31.11
CA HIS A 114 1.85 -19.33 31.14
C HIS A 114 1.66 -20.86 31.19
N PRO A 115 1.13 -21.43 32.30
CA PRO A 115 1.25 -22.85 32.64
C PRO A 115 0.60 -23.81 31.63
N GLU A 116 -0.39 -23.36 30.86
CA GLU A 116 -1.16 -24.21 29.94
C GLU A 116 -0.97 -23.87 28.45
N LYS A 117 -0.33 -22.73 28.13
CA LYS A 117 -0.27 -22.20 26.75
C LYS A 117 1.16 -22.08 26.21
N ALA A 118 2.16 -22.35 27.03
CA ALA A 118 3.57 -22.26 26.65
C ALA A 118 3.90 -23.14 25.43
N ASP A 119 3.42 -24.39 25.39
CA ASP A 119 3.74 -25.34 24.32
C ASP A 119 3.12 -24.96 22.96
N ASP A 120 1.85 -24.55 22.95
CA ASP A 120 1.17 -24.12 21.72
C ASP A 120 1.83 -22.88 21.12
N TYR A 121 2.27 -21.96 21.97
CA TYR A 121 3.00 -20.79 21.53
C TYR A 121 4.43 -21.10 21.07
N LEU A 122 5.14 -22.01 21.74
CA LEU A 122 6.46 -22.46 21.29
C LEU A 122 6.37 -23.08 19.89
N TYR A 123 5.37 -23.91 19.67
CA TYR A 123 5.07 -24.51 18.37
C TYR A 123 4.74 -23.45 17.31
N GLN A 124 3.87 -22.49 17.64
CA GLN A 124 3.57 -21.35 16.77
C GLN A 124 4.84 -20.55 16.45
N LEU A 125 5.71 -20.34 17.44
CA LEU A 125 6.97 -19.63 17.27
C LEU A 125 7.92 -20.34 16.33
N THR A 126 8.12 -21.65 16.53
CA THR A 126 9.01 -22.45 15.69
C THR A 126 8.51 -22.47 14.25
N ASN A 127 7.20 -22.65 14.05
CA ASN A 127 6.58 -22.61 12.73
C ASN A 127 6.72 -21.23 12.08
N LEU A 128 6.58 -20.15 12.86
CA LEU A 128 6.74 -18.78 12.39
C LEU A 128 8.19 -18.39 12.11
N LEU A 129 9.16 -18.82 12.91
CA LEU A 129 10.60 -18.66 12.66
C LEU A 129 10.99 -19.36 11.36
N TRP A 130 10.49 -20.58 11.15
CA TRP A 130 10.69 -21.34 9.92
C TRP A 130 10.08 -20.60 8.72
N LYS A 131 8.83 -20.12 8.84
CA LYS A 131 8.20 -19.25 7.84
C LYS A 131 8.95 -17.92 7.66
N PHE A 132 9.51 -17.34 8.72
CA PHE A 132 10.27 -16.09 8.69
C PHE A 132 11.52 -16.21 7.84
N GLN A 133 12.25 -17.30 8.08
CA GLN A 133 13.43 -17.68 7.32
C GLN A 133 13.09 -18.03 5.86
N CYS A 134 11.90 -18.59 5.60
CA CYS A 134 11.51 -19.01 4.27
C CYS A 134 10.80 -17.94 3.41
N TYR A 135 10.17 -16.91 3.97
CA TYR A 135 9.18 -16.11 3.21
C TYR A 135 9.25 -14.58 3.24
N PHE A 136 9.98 -13.88 4.12
CA PHE A 136 9.53 -12.52 4.43
C PHE A 136 9.76 -11.44 3.38
N SER A 137 8.63 -10.83 2.99
CA SER A 137 8.50 -9.54 2.32
C SER A 137 8.78 -8.37 3.28
N THR A 138 9.22 -7.25 2.71
CA THR A 138 9.69 -6.05 3.43
C THR A 138 8.70 -5.42 4.41
N ASP A 139 7.39 -5.55 4.19
CA ASP A 139 6.38 -4.82 4.97
C ASP A 139 6.19 -5.30 6.42
N ASN A 140 6.19 -6.62 6.66
CA ASN A 140 6.06 -7.13 8.03
C ASN A 140 7.31 -6.77 8.89
N ALA A 141 8.48 -6.77 8.27
CA ALA A 141 9.72 -6.33 8.92
C ALA A 141 9.64 -4.85 9.31
N VAL A 142 9.06 -4.00 8.45
CA VAL A 142 8.85 -2.57 8.73
C VAL A 142 7.90 -2.35 9.92
N ILE A 143 6.82 -3.15 10.04
CA ILE A 143 5.87 -3.06 11.15
C ILE A 143 6.54 -3.37 12.48
N ILE A 144 7.27 -4.49 12.53
CA ILE A 144 8.03 -4.91 13.71
C ILE A 144 9.06 -3.84 14.08
N CYS A 145 9.78 -3.30 13.09
CA CYS A 145 10.75 -2.23 13.33
C CYS A 145 10.11 -0.99 13.96
N ARG A 146 8.96 -0.52 13.43
CA ARG A 146 8.28 0.66 13.97
C ARG A 146 7.76 0.45 15.38
N ALA A 147 7.14 -0.70 15.66
CA ALA A 147 6.60 -1.00 16.99
C ALA A 147 7.71 -1.11 18.05
N MET A 148 8.91 -1.54 17.65
CA MET A 148 10.07 -1.72 18.51
C MET A 148 11.03 -0.51 18.54
N GLY A 149 10.74 0.57 17.80
CA GLY A 149 11.66 1.71 17.67
C GLY A 149 12.98 1.39 16.93
N LEU A 150 13.03 0.30 16.17
CA LEU A 150 14.23 -0.18 15.47
C LEU A 150 14.36 0.48 14.09
N LYS A 151 15.59 0.84 13.71
CA LYS A 151 15.85 1.57 12.45
C LYS A 151 15.91 0.70 11.20
N LYS A 152 16.04 -0.63 11.31
CA LYS A 152 15.95 -1.63 10.22
C LYS A 152 16.15 -3.05 10.78
N ILE A 153 15.37 -4.02 10.31
CA ILE A 153 15.63 -5.45 10.43
C ILE A 153 15.71 -5.96 8.99
N GLY A 154 16.87 -6.47 8.59
CA GLY A 154 17.00 -7.17 7.32
C GLY A 154 18.28 -6.83 6.56
N GLN A 155 19.28 -7.67 6.74
CA GLN A 155 20.00 -8.40 5.69
C GLN A 155 21.14 -9.13 6.41
N ASN A 156 21.01 -10.45 6.60
CA ASN A 156 22.05 -11.36 7.09
C ASN A 156 22.86 -10.88 8.30
N SER A 157 22.23 -10.73 9.47
CA SER A 157 22.93 -10.29 10.68
C SER A 157 22.60 -11.16 11.90
N TYR A 158 22.85 -12.47 11.79
CA TYR A 158 23.28 -13.26 12.96
C TYR A 158 24.79 -13.05 13.16
N THR A 159 25.23 -11.79 13.17
CA THR A 159 26.56 -11.38 13.63
C THR A 159 26.46 -11.00 15.10
N ASP A 160 27.58 -10.97 15.82
CA ASP A 160 27.57 -10.72 17.27
C ASP A 160 26.95 -9.37 17.69
N ASP A 161 26.85 -8.41 16.76
CA ASP A 161 26.11 -7.14 16.86
C ASP A 161 24.61 -7.28 16.55
N ASP A 162 23.98 -8.39 16.93
CA ASP A 162 22.53 -8.57 16.73
C ASP A 162 21.77 -7.60 17.66
N PRO A 163 21.07 -6.56 17.12
CA PRO A 163 20.34 -5.59 17.91
C PRO A 163 19.24 -6.23 18.77
N ILE A 164 18.83 -7.47 18.47
CA ILE A 164 17.87 -8.25 19.26
C ILE A 164 18.47 -8.64 20.62
N LYS A 165 19.78 -8.91 20.70
CA LYS A 165 20.46 -9.27 21.97
C LYS A 165 20.44 -8.14 23.00
N ASN A 166 20.39 -6.88 22.52
CA ASN A 166 20.36 -5.68 23.33
C ASN A 166 18.96 -5.29 23.81
N LEU A 167 17.90 -5.98 23.36
CA LEU A 167 16.54 -5.74 23.83
C LEU A 167 16.37 -6.23 25.27
N THR A 168 15.58 -5.49 26.05
CA THR A 168 15.08 -5.92 27.36
C THR A 168 14.18 -7.16 27.23
N ALA A 169 13.92 -7.85 28.33
CA ALA A 169 13.01 -9.01 28.34
C ALA A 169 11.59 -8.63 27.87
N ASP A 170 11.11 -7.45 28.27
CA ASP A 170 9.84 -6.87 27.84
C ASP A 170 9.81 -6.64 26.32
N GLU A 171 10.83 -5.97 25.79
CA GLU A 171 10.95 -5.73 24.34
C GLU A 171 11.02 -7.03 23.53
N ARG A 172 11.74 -8.04 23.99
CA ARG A 172 11.78 -9.35 23.30
C ARG A 172 10.41 -10.02 23.31
N SER A 173 9.66 -9.88 24.40
CA SER A 173 8.31 -10.43 24.56
C SER A 173 7.31 -9.76 23.61
N ARG A 174 7.39 -8.43 23.47
CA ARG A 174 6.60 -7.68 22.47
C ARG A 174 6.98 -8.06 21.04
N LEU A 175 8.28 -8.17 20.75
CA LEU A 175 8.77 -8.62 19.46
C LEU A 175 8.22 -10.01 19.09
N LEU A 176 8.23 -10.93 20.06
CA LEU A 176 7.67 -12.27 19.92
C LEU A 176 6.20 -12.25 19.54
N TRP A 177 5.41 -11.50 20.31
CA TRP A 177 3.98 -11.34 20.10
C TRP A 177 3.69 -10.77 18.71
N LEU A 178 4.42 -9.72 18.31
CA LEU A 178 4.27 -9.11 16.99
C LEU A 178 4.59 -10.08 15.87
N ILE A 179 5.63 -10.90 16.01
CA ILE A 179 5.97 -11.93 15.01
C ILE A 179 4.81 -12.90 14.83
N ILE A 180 4.15 -13.33 15.92
CA ILE A 180 3.05 -14.29 15.88
C ILE A 180 1.79 -13.72 15.23
N HIS A 181 1.41 -12.50 15.61
CA HIS A 181 0.11 -11.94 15.26
C HIS A 181 0.10 -11.14 13.94
N THR A 182 1.25 -10.60 13.51
CA THR A 182 1.33 -9.81 12.27
C THR A 182 0.88 -10.57 11.01
N PRO A 183 1.28 -11.85 10.80
CA PRO A 183 0.88 -12.59 9.60
C PRO A 183 -0.58 -13.05 9.62
N LYS A 184 -1.12 -13.41 10.79
CA LYS A 184 -2.51 -13.84 10.96
C LYS A 184 -3.47 -12.72 10.56
N ALA A 185 -3.24 -11.53 11.12
CA ALA A 185 -4.10 -10.38 10.89
C ALA A 185 -3.99 -9.73 9.49
N ARG A 186 -3.21 -10.26 8.54
CA ARG A 186 -3.04 -9.64 7.21
C ARG A 186 -4.38 -9.52 6.49
N LEU A 187 -4.70 -8.32 6.02
CA LEU A 187 -5.98 -8.06 5.37
C LEU A 187 -5.90 -8.21 3.85
N TYR A 188 -4.69 -8.22 3.28
CA TYR A 188 -4.49 -8.44 1.84
C TYR A 188 -3.48 -9.57 1.57
N GLU A 189 -3.93 -10.60 0.86
CA GLU A 189 -3.08 -11.72 0.44
C GLU A 189 -3.50 -12.23 -0.94
N ASN A 190 -2.53 -12.37 -1.85
CA ASN A 190 -2.73 -12.90 -3.21
C ASN A 190 -3.85 -12.23 -4.02
N GLY A 191 -4.01 -10.90 -3.86
CA GLY A 191 -5.05 -10.15 -4.58
C GLY A 191 -6.42 -10.16 -3.90
N ASN A 192 -6.57 -10.87 -2.77
CA ASN A 192 -7.83 -11.01 -2.07
C ASN A 192 -7.80 -10.27 -0.74
N TRP A 193 -8.88 -9.53 -0.49
CA TRP A 193 -9.18 -8.96 0.81
C TRP A 193 -9.69 -10.03 1.77
N LYS A 194 -9.16 -10.04 2.99
CA LYS A 194 -9.55 -10.93 4.09
C LYS A 194 -10.39 -10.17 5.11
N SER A 195 -11.18 -10.92 5.88
CA SER A 195 -11.96 -10.38 6.99
C SER A 195 -11.07 -9.67 8.02
N GLN A 196 -11.58 -8.59 8.60
CA GLN A 196 -10.96 -7.90 9.74
C GLN A 196 -11.33 -8.57 11.09
N ALA A 197 -11.94 -9.75 11.09
CA ALA A 197 -12.37 -10.43 12.31
C ALA A 197 -11.22 -10.68 13.30
N GLU A 198 -10.08 -11.18 12.81
CA GLU A 198 -8.94 -11.48 13.68
C GLU A 198 -8.36 -10.22 14.34
N ILE A 199 -8.29 -9.10 13.61
CA ILE A 199 -7.76 -7.86 14.20
C ILE A 199 -8.72 -7.22 15.20
N LYS A 200 -10.03 -7.39 14.98
CA LYS A 200 -11.05 -6.97 15.95
C LYS A 200 -10.98 -7.83 17.22
N GLN A 201 -10.80 -9.14 17.07
CA GLN A 201 -10.60 -10.04 18.22
C GLN A 201 -9.36 -9.65 19.01
N ILE A 202 -8.23 -9.39 18.34
CA ILE A 202 -7.00 -8.91 18.99
C ILE A 202 -7.27 -7.57 19.72
N ALA A 203 -8.02 -6.67 19.10
CA ALA A 203 -8.35 -5.41 19.75
C ALA A 203 -9.17 -5.62 21.03
N GLU A 204 -10.15 -6.52 20.99
CA GLU A 204 -10.96 -6.90 22.15
C GLU A 204 -10.12 -7.57 23.25
N ASP A 205 -9.33 -8.59 22.90
CA ASP A 205 -8.49 -9.36 23.83
C ASP A 205 -7.49 -8.47 24.59
N PHE A 206 -7.07 -7.36 23.98
CA PHE A 206 -6.11 -6.41 24.55
C PHE A 206 -6.75 -5.05 24.89
N GLU A 207 -8.08 -4.96 24.95
CA GLU A 207 -8.83 -3.75 25.30
C GLU A 207 -8.39 -2.50 24.50
N VAL A 208 -8.06 -2.67 23.23
CA VAL A 208 -7.71 -1.59 22.29
C VAL A 208 -8.99 -1.11 21.62
N ASP A 209 -9.25 0.20 21.65
CA ASP A 209 -10.43 0.77 20.98
C ASP A 209 -10.26 0.78 19.44
N TYR A 210 -10.59 -0.35 18.83
CA TYR A 210 -10.56 -0.51 17.38
C TYR A 210 -11.41 0.53 16.66
N ARG A 211 -12.58 0.88 17.20
CA ARG A 211 -13.53 1.78 16.52
C ARG A 211 -13.00 3.19 16.49
N GLN A 212 -12.41 3.66 17.59
CA GLN A 212 -11.78 4.97 17.65
C GLN A 212 -10.59 5.06 16.69
N ILE A 213 -9.74 4.01 16.64
CA ILE A 213 -8.61 3.95 15.70
C ILE A 213 -9.11 3.98 14.24
N ASP A 214 -10.10 3.17 13.88
CA ASP A 214 -10.68 3.15 12.52
C ASP A 214 -11.27 4.52 12.14
N ALA A 215 -12.09 5.11 12.99
CA ALA A 215 -12.73 6.40 12.71
C ALA A 215 -11.70 7.52 12.51
N PHE A 216 -10.68 7.56 13.36
CA PHE A 216 -9.60 8.54 13.25
C PHE A 216 -8.79 8.35 11.97
N GLN A 217 -8.44 7.11 11.62
CA GLN A 217 -7.67 6.84 10.40
C GLN A 217 -8.45 7.10 9.12
N ARG A 218 -9.77 6.88 9.10
CA ARG A 218 -10.62 7.28 7.97
C ARG A 218 -10.62 8.79 7.74
N LEU A 219 -10.71 9.57 8.81
CA LEU A 219 -10.62 11.03 8.73
C LEU A 219 -9.26 11.48 8.16
N LEU A 220 -8.15 10.96 8.70
CA LEU A 220 -6.81 11.30 8.21
C LEU A 220 -6.63 10.92 6.73
N TYR A 221 -7.06 9.71 6.36
CA TYR A 221 -6.99 9.26 4.97
C TYR A 221 -7.83 10.13 4.03
N ALA A 222 -9.03 10.53 4.47
CA ALA A 222 -9.88 11.42 3.69
C ALA A 222 -9.30 12.82 3.55
N GLN A 223 -8.72 13.39 4.60
CA GLN A 223 -8.04 14.70 4.52
C GLN A 223 -6.88 14.69 3.52
N ASP A 224 -6.13 13.59 3.42
CA ASP A 224 -4.99 13.46 2.51
C ASP A 224 -5.38 13.09 1.06
N LYS A 225 -6.37 12.21 0.87
CA LYS A 225 -6.66 11.61 -0.45
C LYS A 225 -8.07 11.88 -0.98
N HIS A 226 -9.02 12.23 -0.12
CA HIS A 226 -10.45 12.34 -0.47
C HIS A 226 -11.15 13.50 0.25
N GLU A 227 -10.58 14.70 0.16
CA GLU A 227 -10.97 15.87 0.99
C GLU A 227 -12.48 16.15 1.01
N LYS A 228 -13.16 15.95 -0.14
CA LYS A 228 -14.63 16.10 -0.28
C LYS A 228 -15.45 15.22 0.70
N HIS A 229 -14.87 14.15 1.21
CA HIS A 229 -15.50 13.20 2.14
C HIS A 229 -15.02 13.38 3.59
N ALA A 230 -14.08 14.31 3.85
CA ALA A 230 -13.51 14.51 5.19
C ALA A 230 -14.57 14.91 6.22
N LYS A 231 -15.58 15.69 5.84
CA LYS A 231 -16.68 16.09 6.72
C LYS A 231 -17.53 14.89 7.18
N GLU A 232 -17.76 13.93 6.29
CA GLU A 232 -18.54 12.72 6.58
C GLU A 232 -17.80 11.84 7.59
N PHE A 233 -16.50 11.64 7.40
CA PHE A 233 -15.67 10.89 8.35
C PHE A 233 -15.41 11.64 9.66
N HIS A 234 -15.38 12.97 9.65
CA HIS A 234 -15.32 13.76 10.88
C HIS A 234 -16.59 13.57 11.74
N ASN A 235 -17.76 13.62 11.11
CA ASN A 235 -19.02 13.36 11.82
C ASN A 235 -19.08 11.93 12.37
N TYR A 236 -18.53 10.96 11.64
CA TYR A 236 -18.39 9.58 12.11
C TYR A 236 -17.50 9.50 13.36
N LEU A 237 -16.31 10.12 13.33
CA LEU A 237 -15.42 10.17 14.48
C LEU A 237 -16.09 10.79 15.72
N VAL A 238 -16.78 11.93 15.56
CA VAL A 238 -17.49 12.59 16.68
C VAL A 238 -18.53 11.66 17.33
N LYS A 239 -19.27 10.88 16.52
CA LYS A 239 -20.25 9.91 17.06
C LYS A 239 -19.58 8.75 17.77
N VAL A 240 -18.46 8.25 17.25
CA VAL A 240 -17.67 7.20 17.89
C VAL A 240 -17.10 7.69 19.23
N GLU A 241 -16.54 8.90 19.27
CA GLU A 241 -16.03 9.53 20.50
C GLU A 241 -17.14 9.79 21.53
N ALA A 242 -18.37 10.03 21.07
CA ALA A 242 -19.55 10.14 21.94
C ALA A 242 -20.07 8.78 22.44
N GLY A 243 -19.46 7.65 22.05
CA GLY A 243 -19.85 6.32 22.47
C GLY A 243 -21.09 5.76 21.77
N ASP A 244 -21.47 6.29 20.60
CA ASP A 244 -22.59 5.76 19.83
C ASP A 244 -22.28 4.34 19.32
N ALA A 245 -22.76 3.33 20.04
CA ALA A 245 -22.51 1.94 19.68
C ALA A 245 -23.07 1.55 18.31
N GLY A 246 -24.10 2.25 17.82
CA GLY A 246 -24.82 1.94 16.58
C GLY A 246 -24.35 2.72 15.35
N VAL A 247 -23.38 3.64 15.48
CA VAL A 247 -22.91 4.39 14.31
C VAL A 247 -22.17 3.49 13.31
N GLU A 248 -22.69 3.45 12.08
CA GLU A 248 -22.08 2.74 10.97
C GLU A 248 -21.00 3.57 10.26
N ILE A 249 -20.05 2.87 9.64
CA ILE A 249 -19.00 3.47 8.82
C ILE A 249 -19.64 4.14 7.60
N PRO A 250 -19.37 5.44 7.32
CA PRO A 250 -19.88 6.12 6.14
C PRO A 250 -19.37 5.47 4.84
N ARG A 251 -20.31 5.08 3.98
CA ARG A 251 -20.04 4.50 2.66
C ARG A 251 -20.14 5.54 1.56
N VAL A 252 -19.09 6.34 1.44
CA VAL A 252 -19.11 7.62 0.70
C VAL A 252 -19.15 7.47 -0.82
N TYR A 253 -18.79 6.29 -1.35
CA TYR A 253 -18.92 5.99 -2.78
C TYR A 253 -20.09 5.06 -3.09
N SER A 254 -20.35 4.09 -2.21
CA SER A 254 -21.39 3.08 -2.44
C SER A 254 -22.13 2.71 -1.15
N PRO A 255 -23.29 3.34 -0.88
CA PRO A 255 -24.08 3.10 0.33
C PRO A 255 -24.43 1.62 0.58
N ASP A 256 -24.62 0.85 -0.50
CA ASP A 256 -25.00 -0.56 -0.42
C ASP A 256 -23.80 -1.52 -0.39
N TYR A 257 -22.57 -0.99 -0.40
CA TYR A 257 -21.36 -1.82 -0.39
C TYR A 257 -21.26 -2.60 0.92
N LYS A 258 -21.08 -3.92 0.77
CA LYS A 258 -20.76 -4.82 1.87
C LYS A 258 -19.36 -5.37 1.66
N PRO A 259 -18.46 -5.27 2.66
CA PRO A 259 -17.18 -5.95 2.59
C PRO A 259 -17.39 -7.44 2.32
N LYS A 260 -16.59 -8.01 1.43
CA LYS A 260 -16.59 -9.46 1.24
C LYS A 260 -16.09 -10.10 2.53
N GLU A 261 -16.98 -10.77 3.26
CA GLU A 261 -16.55 -11.66 4.33
C GLU A 261 -15.88 -12.87 3.68
N SER A 262 -14.62 -13.13 4.06
CA SER A 262 -13.93 -14.34 3.62
C SER A 262 -14.70 -15.55 4.17
N LYS A 263 -15.21 -16.40 3.26
CA LYS A 263 -15.73 -17.74 3.59
C LYS A 263 -14.64 -18.62 4.16
#